data_AF-A0A0G1IRN4-F1
#
_entry.id   AF-A0A0G1IRN4-F1
#
_cell.length_a   1.000
_cell.length_b   1.000
_cell.length_c   1.000
_cell.angle_alpha   90.00
_cell.angle_beta   90.00
_cell.angle_gamma   90.00
#
_symmetry.space_group_name_H-M   'P 1'
#
loop_
_entity.id
_entity.type
_entity.pdbx_description
1 polymer ?
#
loop_
_entity_poly.entity_id
_entity_poly.type
_entity_poly.pdbx_seq_one_letter_code
_entity_poly.pdbx_strand_id
1 'polypeptide(L)'
;MFLHRPDIFDHMDGWTSHAYPNPDFSVRPDQSGNNKIDGFKYDLRYIRQFTTKKLPVFITEAGWSTKYLSDIQISYYYKYAFEKVWNDDEVIAVTPFLLNAREGPFSVFSLTDDNGQLKEQALSLSSFASVGAPVFPEIELVAPPSQATQTALPRVETEDLTFEYTAPQLIGRLFQIFTTLFGIKGIE
;
A
#
# COMPACT_ATOMS: atom_id res chain seq x y z
N MET A 1 12.75 -9.32 9.69
CA MET A 1 12.90 -10.22 8.52
C MET A 1 14.27 -10.08 7.88
N PHE A 2 14.57 -8.96 7.20
CA PHE A 2 15.84 -8.77 6.46
C PHE A 2 17.10 -9.03 7.30
N LEU A 3 17.20 -8.51 8.53
CA LEU A 3 18.35 -8.74 9.41
C LEU A 3 18.64 -10.23 9.72
N HIS A 4 17.63 -11.09 9.61
CA HIS A 4 17.76 -12.52 9.86
C HIS A 4 17.93 -13.33 8.56
N ARG A 5 17.54 -12.76 7.41
CA ARG A 5 17.60 -13.36 6.07
C ARG A 5 17.91 -12.26 5.04
N PRO A 6 19.19 -11.85 4.91
CA PRO A 6 19.57 -10.77 4.00
C PRO A 6 19.37 -11.14 2.53
N ASP A 7 19.37 -12.44 2.21
CA ASP A 7 19.14 -13.00 0.88
C ASP A 7 17.65 -13.04 0.48
N ILE A 8 16.73 -12.62 1.34
CA ILE A 8 15.28 -12.80 1.12
C ILE A 8 14.78 -12.24 -0.21
N PHE A 9 15.33 -11.11 -0.66
CA PHE A 9 14.91 -10.45 -1.90
C PHE A 9 15.46 -11.13 -3.16
N ASP A 10 16.53 -11.92 -3.04
CA ASP A 10 17.05 -12.70 -4.17
C ASP A 10 16.05 -13.80 -4.57
N HIS A 11 15.28 -14.29 -3.60
CA HIS A 11 14.25 -15.33 -3.77
C HIS A 11 12.86 -14.77 -4.10
N MET A 12 12.71 -13.45 -4.34
CA MET A 12 11.42 -12.83 -4.65
C MET A 12 11.34 -12.46 -6.12
N ASP A 13 10.43 -13.06 -6.88
CA ASP A 13 10.25 -12.75 -8.31
C ASP A 13 9.32 -11.57 -8.57
N GLY A 14 8.60 -11.10 -7.55
CA GLY A 14 7.71 -9.95 -7.63
C GLY A 14 7.17 -9.52 -6.28
N TRP A 15 6.57 -8.33 -6.27
CA TRP A 15 5.83 -7.78 -5.16
C TRP A 15 4.33 -7.97 -5.38
N THR A 16 3.62 -8.40 -4.35
CA THR A 16 2.16 -8.52 -4.39
C THR A 16 1.54 -7.36 -3.61
N SER A 17 0.54 -6.69 -4.18
CA SER A 17 -0.14 -5.55 -3.57
C SER A 17 -1.65 -5.74 -3.56
N HIS A 18 -2.28 -5.43 -2.43
CA HIS A 18 -3.73 -5.29 -2.32
C HIS A 18 -4.05 -3.79 -2.32
N ALA A 19 -4.27 -3.25 -3.51
CA ALA A 19 -4.31 -1.81 -3.77
C ALA A 19 -5.70 -1.22 -3.51
N TYR A 20 -6.13 -1.23 -2.25
CA TYR A 20 -7.46 -0.75 -1.86
C TYR A 20 -7.50 0.76 -1.56
N PRO A 21 -8.57 1.47 -1.97
CA PRO A 21 -8.74 2.91 -1.74
C PRO A 21 -9.28 3.20 -0.34
N ASN A 22 -8.46 3.02 0.70
CA ASN A 22 -8.89 3.20 2.09
C ASN A 22 -8.90 4.67 2.55
N PRO A 23 -9.75 5.06 3.53
CA PRO A 23 -10.69 4.19 4.27
C PRO A 23 -11.88 3.73 3.44
N ASP A 24 -12.52 2.66 3.91
CA ASP A 24 -13.79 2.12 3.43
C ASP A 24 -13.88 1.77 1.94
N PHE A 25 -12.74 1.61 1.27
CA PHE A 25 -12.67 1.26 -0.15
C PHE A 25 -13.41 2.25 -1.06
N SER A 26 -13.48 3.52 -0.66
CA SER A 26 -14.27 4.54 -1.36
C SER A 26 -13.47 5.79 -1.75
N VAL A 27 -12.18 5.85 -1.42
CA VAL A 27 -11.37 7.03 -1.73
C VAL A 27 -11.14 7.17 -3.23
N ARG A 28 -11.12 8.41 -3.71
CA ARG A 28 -10.82 8.75 -5.11
C ARG A 28 -9.44 8.24 -5.54
N PRO A 29 -9.29 7.85 -6.82
CA PRO A 29 -8.05 7.29 -7.35
C PRO A 29 -6.91 8.31 -7.51
N ASP A 30 -7.20 9.61 -7.41
CA ASP A 30 -6.20 10.68 -7.44
C ASP A 30 -5.54 10.96 -6.08
N GLN A 31 -5.96 10.24 -5.03
CA GLN A 31 -5.36 10.33 -3.71
C GLN A 31 -4.24 9.29 -3.57
N SER A 32 -3.10 9.74 -3.05
CA SER A 32 -1.91 8.91 -2.82
C SER A 32 -1.72 8.53 -1.36
N GLY A 33 -1.16 7.35 -1.11
CA GLY A 33 -0.84 6.89 0.24
C GLY A 33 -0.52 5.41 0.31
N ASN A 34 0.13 4.97 1.39
CA ASN A 34 0.43 3.56 1.63
C ASN A 34 -0.82 2.66 1.77
N ASN A 35 -1.99 3.27 2.00
CA ASN A 35 -3.29 2.61 2.06
C ASN A 35 -4.23 3.07 0.94
N LYS A 36 -3.69 3.46 -0.22
CA LYS A 36 -4.43 3.86 -1.41
C LYS A 36 -4.12 2.91 -2.57
N ILE A 37 -4.73 3.17 -3.72
CA ILE A 37 -4.54 2.35 -4.93
C ILE A 37 -3.11 2.42 -5.50
N ASP A 38 -2.30 3.38 -5.04
CA ASP A 38 -0.89 3.52 -5.36
C ASP A 38 0.04 3.05 -4.21
N GLY A 39 -0.51 2.31 -3.23
CA GLY A 39 0.22 1.86 -2.04
C GLY A 39 1.49 1.07 -2.36
N PHE A 40 1.49 0.29 -3.44
CA PHE A 40 2.68 -0.43 -3.93
C PHE A 40 3.89 0.49 -4.15
N LYS A 41 3.69 1.77 -4.50
CA LYS A 41 4.78 2.74 -4.67
C LYS A 41 5.47 3.04 -3.33
N TYR A 42 4.74 3.02 -2.22
CA TYR A 42 5.31 3.16 -0.88
C TYR A 42 6.11 1.92 -0.50
N ASP A 43 5.56 0.74 -0.76
CA ASP A 43 6.22 -0.53 -0.47
C ASP A 43 7.53 -0.66 -1.25
N LEU A 44 7.52 -0.39 -2.55
CA LEU A 44 8.72 -0.44 -3.39
C LEU A 44 9.79 0.56 -2.94
N ARG A 45 9.40 1.78 -2.54
CA ARG A 45 10.37 2.75 -1.98
C ARG A 45 11.04 2.22 -0.72
N TYR A 46 10.31 1.51 0.12
CA TYR A 46 10.86 0.88 1.32
C TYR A 46 11.77 -0.31 0.98
N ILE A 47 11.31 -1.20 0.10
CA ILE A 47 12.06 -2.41 -0.31
C ILE A 47 13.39 -2.06 -0.99
N ARG A 48 13.42 -0.98 -1.79
CA ARG A 48 14.65 -0.48 -2.44
C ARG A 48 15.76 -0.05 -1.48
N GLN A 49 15.47 0.07 -0.19
CA GLN A 49 16.51 0.28 0.83
C GLN A 49 17.33 -0.98 1.12
N PHE A 50 16.84 -2.16 0.72
CA PHE A 50 17.40 -3.45 1.07
C PHE A 50 17.80 -4.31 -0.13
N THR A 51 17.38 -3.94 -1.34
CA THR A 51 17.73 -4.65 -2.57
C THR A 51 17.83 -3.71 -3.76
N THR A 52 18.67 -4.09 -4.71
CA THR A 52 18.80 -3.46 -6.03
C THR A 52 17.84 -4.05 -7.06
N LYS A 53 17.14 -5.15 -6.73
CA LYS A 53 16.18 -5.82 -7.60
C LYS A 53 14.98 -4.92 -7.84
N LYS A 54 14.68 -4.61 -9.11
CA LYS A 54 13.43 -3.98 -9.51
C LYS A 54 12.33 -5.06 -9.54
N LEU A 55 11.47 -5.07 -8.51
CA LEU A 55 10.44 -6.09 -8.37
C LEU A 55 9.21 -5.74 -9.22
N PRO A 56 8.76 -6.62 -10.14
CA PRO A 56 7.47 -6.45 -10.79
C PRO A 56 6.35 -6.53 -9.77
N VAL A 57 5.30 -5.74 -9.95
CA VAL A 57 4.15 -5.62 -9.07
C VAL A 57 2.96 -6.36 -9.66
N PHE A 58 2.39 -7.24 -8.85
CA PHE A 58 1.13 -7.91 -9.11
C PHE A 58 0.10 -7.33 -8.14
N ILE A 59 -0.83 -6.53 -8.66
CA ILE A 59 -1.97 -6.09 -7.88
C ILE A 59 -2.98 -7.24 -7.89
N THR A 60 -2.93 -8.09 -6.87
CA THR A 60 -3.73 -9.32 -6.80
C THR A 60 -5.15 -9.06 -6.31
N GLU A 61 -5.37 -7.92 -5.67
CA GLU A 61 -6.70 -7.47 -5.25
C GLU A 61 -6.80 -5.95 -5.40
N ALA A 62 -7.85 -5.51 -6.09
CA ALA A 62 -8.24 -4.10 -6.15
C ALA A 62 -9.75 -3.98 -6.34
N GLY A 63 -10.31 -2.84 -5.91
CA GLY A 63 -11.69 -2.50 -6.19
C GLY A 63 -12.22 -1.39 -5.29
N TRP A 64 -13.35 -0.84 -5.69
CA TRP A 64 -14.11 0.12 -4.90
C TRP A 64 -15.41 -0.50 -4.40
N SER A 65 -15.82 -0.08 -3.22
CA SER A 65 -17.08 -0.50 -2.63
C SER A 65 -18.24 0.30 -3.18
N THR A 66 -19.27 -0.40 -3.67
CA THR A 66 -20.56 0.19 -4.04
C THR A 66 -21.39 0.67 -2.84
N LYS A 67 -20.88 0.54 -1.60
CA LYS A 67 -21.56 1.02 -0.40
C LYS A 67 -21.79 2.54 -0.41
N TYR A 68 -20.84 3.29 -0.95
CA TYR A 68 -20.86 4.77 -0.96
C TYR A 68 -20.69 5.38 -2.35
N LEU A 69 -20.47 4.53 -3.37
CA LEU A 69 -20.18 4.94 -4.74
C LEU A 69 -21.14 4.21 -5.69
N SER A 70 -21.60 4.89 -6.74
CA SER A 70 -22.35 4.23 -7.81
C SER A 70 -21.43 3.47 -8.77
N ASP A 71 -21.97 2.50 -9.51
CA ASP A 71 -21.22 1.77 -10.54
C ASP A 71 -20.62 2.73 -11.59
N ILE A 72 -21.31 3.83 -11.93
CA ILE A 72 -20.81 4.89 -12.83
C ILE A 72 -19.57 5.56 -12.22
N GLN A 73 -19.60 5.93 -10.94
CA GLN A 73 -18.44 6.56 -10.28
C GLN A 73 -17.24 5.61 -10.25
N ILE A 74 -17.49 4.34 -9.92
CA ILE A 74 -16.44 3.32 -9.90
C ILE A 74 -15.90 3.05 -11.31
N SER A 75 -16.74 3.09 -12.35
CA SER A 75 -16.31 3.03 -13.75
C SER A 75 -15.31 4.14 -14.09
N TYR A 76 -15.57 5.38 -13.68
CA TYR A 76 -14.61 6.48 -13.85
C TYR A 76 -13.34 6.29 -13.02
N TYR A 77 -13.45 5.68 -11.84
CA TYR A 77 -12.30 5.42 -10.99
C TYR A 77 -11.37 4.36 -11.55
N TYR A 78 -11.92 3.25 -12.07
CA TYR A 78 -11.12 2.26 -12.81
C TYR A 78 -10.44 2.89 -14.01
N LYS A 79 -11.16 3.69 -14.81
CA LYS A 79 -10.56 4.39 -15.94
C LYS A 79 -9.36 5.24 -15.52
N TYR A 80 -9.51 6.09 -14.51
CA TYR A 80 -8.40 6.90 -14.01
C TYR A 80 -7.26 6.03 -13.48
N ALA A 81 -7.57 4.99 -12.71
CA ALA A 81 -6.56 4.10 -12.13
C ALA A 81 -5.72 3.44 -13.22
N PHE A 82 -6.35 2.84 -14.24
CA PHE A 82 -5.64 2.25 -15.37
C PHE A 82 -4.92 3.25 -16.25
N GLU A 83 -5.42 4.47 -16.42
CA GLU A 83 -4.76 5.47 -17.28
C GLU A 83 -3.60 6.20 -16.58
N LYS A 84 -3.63 6.32 -15.24
CA LYS A 84 -2.75 7.24 -14.49
C LYS A 84 -1.96 6.60 -13.37
N VAL A 85 -2.50 5.60 -12.68
CA VAL A 85 -1.90 5.07 -11.45
C VAL A 85 -1.25 3.72 -11.67
N TRP A 86 -1.98 2.80 -12.30
CA TRP A 86 -1.54 1.44 -12.64
C TRP A 86 -0.90 1.33 -14.02
N ASN A 87 -0.94 2.41 -14.82
CA ASN A 87 -0.07 2.56 -15.99
C ASN A 87 1.35 2.91 -15.53
N ASP A 88 2.00 1.94 -14.92
CA ASP A 88 3.33 2.04 -14.33
C ASP A 88 4.14 0.83 -14.83
N ASP A 89 5.37 1.04 -15.30
CA ASP A 89 6.19 -0.01 -15.92
C ASP A 89 6.51 -1.17 -14.96
N GLU A 90 6.36 -0.96 -13.65
CA GLU A 90 6.51 -2.02 -12.66
C GLU A 90 5.24 -2.86 -12.49
N VAL A 91 4.07 -2.38 -12.90
CA VAL A 91 2.79 -3.10 -12.73
C VAL A 91 2.56 -4.07 -13.89
N ILE A 92 2.54 -5.36 -13.57
CA ILE A 92 2.42 -6.45 -14.56
C ILE A 92 0.99 -6.93 -14.72
N ALA A 93 0.24 -6.95 -13.61
CA ALA A 93 -1.14 -7.38 -13.61
C ALA A 93 -1.95 -6.64 -12.54
N VAL A 94 -3.22 -6.40 -12.85
CA VAL A 94 -4.23 -5.92 -11.92
C VAL A 94 -5.39 -6.89 -11.92
N THR A 95 -5.70 -7.45 -10.76
CA THR A 95 -6.79 -8.40 -10.55
C THR A 95 -7.86 -7.74 -9.69
N PRO A 96 -9.02 -7.40 -10.30
CA PRO A 96 -10.20 -6.96 -9.57
C PRO A 96 -10.67 -8.04 -8.61
N PHE A 97 -11.18 -7.64 -7.44
CA PHE A 97 -11.38 -8.57 -6.32
C PHE A 97 -12.37 -9.70 -6.61
N LEU A 98 -13.62 -9.42 -7.00
CA LEU A 98 -14.65 -10.45 -7.17
C LEU A 98 -15.47 -10.25 -8.45
N LEU A 99 -15.42 -11.24 -9.34
CA LEU A 99 -16.30 -11.28 -10.51
C LEU A 99 -17.77 -11.37 -10.08
N ASN A 100 -18.08 -12.35 -9.22
CA ASN A 100 -19.39 -12.53 -8.62
C ASN A 100 -19.22 -12.85 -7.12
N ALA A 101 -19.57 -11.91 -6.26
CA ALA A 101 -19.42 -12.06 -4.82
C ALA A 101 -20.62 -12.75 -4.15
N ARG A 102 -21.74 -12.92 -4.86
CA ARG A 102 -23.03 -13.38 -4.31
C ARG A 102 -23.41 -12.56 -3.07
N GLU A 103 -23.78 -13.24 -1.98
CA GLU A 103 -24.19 -12.64 -0.71
C GLU A 103 -23.00 -12.44 0.24
N GLY A 104 -23.19 -11.55 1.22
CA GLY A 104 -22.23 -11.33 2.31
C GLY A 104 -21.52 -9.97 2.23
N PRO A 105 -20.50 -9.74 3.09
CA PRO A 105 -19.89 -8.42 3.27
C PRO A 105 -19.11 -7.92 2.05
N PHE A 106 -18.75 -8.80 1.11
CA PHE A 106 -18.02 -8.45 -0.11
C PHE A 106 -18.90 -8.29 -1.34
N SER A 107 -20.24 -8.41 -1.21
CA SER A 107 -21.19 -8.18 -2.31
C SER A 107 -21.03 -6.81 -2.95
N VAL A 108 -20.57 -5.83 -2.16
CA VAL A 108 -20.27 -4.47 -2.59
C VAL A 108 -19.15 -4.36 -3.63
N PHE A 109 -18.33 -5.40 -3.82
CA PHE A 109 -17.28 -5.47 -4.83
C PHE A 109 -17.67 -6.27 -6.08
N SER A 110 -18.84 -6.92 -6.09
CA SER A 110 -19.26 -7.79 -7.18
C SER A 110 -19.29 -7.04 -8.51
N LEU A 111 -18.57 -7.54 -9.51
CA LEU A 111 -18.59 -7.03 -10.88
C LEU A 111 -19.84 -7.48 -11.66
N THR A 112 -20.53 -8.52 -11.21
CA THR A 112 -21.84 -8.91 -11.73
C THR A 112 -22.96 -8.58 -10.75
N ASP A 113 -24.17 -8.39 -11.29
CA ASP A 113 -25.42 -8.38 -10.53
C ASP A 113 -25.87 -9.82 -10.15
N ASP A 114 -27.02 -9.90 -9.47
CA ASP A 114 -27.60 -11.17 -8.99
C ASP A 114 -28.05 -12.10 -10.15
N ASN A 115 -28.28 -11.54 -11.33
CA ASN A 115 -28.61 -12.30 -12.55
C ASN A 115 -27.35 -12.72 -13.32
N GLY A 116 -26.15 -12.42 -12.80
CA GLY A 116 -24.87 -12.70 -13.45
C GLY A 116 -24.54 -11.74 -14.60
N GLN A 117 -25.27 -10.64 -14.76
CA GLN A 117 -24.98 -9.62 -15.77
C GLN A 117 -23.86 -8.70 -15.29
N LEU A 118 -22.97 -8.29 -16.20
CA LEU A 118 -21.90 -7.35 -15.87
C LEU A 118 -22.47 -5.98 -15.50
N LYS A 119 -22.00 -5.43 -14.38
CA LYS A 119 -22.26 -4.03 -13.99
C LYS A 119 -21.45 -3.07 -14.84
N GLU A 120 -21.82 -1.80 -14.81
CA GLU A 120 -21.16 -0.76 -15.62
C GLU A 120 -19.66 -0.65 -15.34
N GLN A 121 -19.25 -0.72 -14.07
CA GLN A 121 -17.85 -0.76 -13.68
C GLN A 121 -17.08 -1.94 -14.29
N ALA A 122 -17.74 -3.08 -14.47
CA ALA A 122 -17.13 -4.26 -15.07
C ALA A 122 -16.98 -4.12 -16.59
N LEU A 123 -17.94 -3.47 -17.25
CA LEU A 123 -17.85 -3.12 -18.67
C LEU A 123 -16.67 -2.17 -18.93
N SER A 124 -16.52 -1.11 -18.11
CA SER A 124 -15.39 -0.20 -18.18
C SER A 124 -14.05 -0.91 -17.99
N LEU A 125 -13.95 -1.72 -16.93
CA LEU A 125 -12.78 -2.53 -16.62
C LEU A 125 -12.41 -3.48 -17.78
N SER A 126 -13.41 -4.09 -18.43
CA SER A 126 -13.17 -5.00 -19.56
C SER A 126 -12.48 -4.35 -20.75
N SER A 127 -12.60 -3.02 -20.91
CA SER A 127 -11.90 -2.28 -21.96
C SER A 127 -10.38 -2.19 -21.76
N PHE A 128 -9.90 -2.43 -20.53
CA PHE A 128 -8.48 -2.49 -20.18
C PHE A 128 -7.93 -3.92 -20.11
N ALA A 129 -8.81 -4.93 -20.20
CA ALA A 129 -8.39 -6.32 -20.11
C ALA A 129 -7.67 -6.76 -21.39
N SER A 130 -6.57 -7.49 -21.22
CA SER A 130 -5.84 -8.15 -22.29
C SER A 130 -5.91 -9.67 -22.12
N VAL A 131 -5.65 -10.42 -23.19
CA VAL A 131 -5.44 -11.86 -23.08
C VAL A 131 -4.19 -12.09 -22.22
N GLY A 132 -4.31 -12.93 -21.19
CA GLY A 132 -3.27 -13.16 -20.17
C GLY A 132 -1.95 -13.69 -20.74
N ALA A 133 -1.12 -12.76 -21.20
CA ALA A 133 0.26 -12.98 -21.63
C ALA A 133 1.13 -11.81 -21.11
N PRO A 134 1.22 -11.63 -19.78
CA PRO A 134 1.98 -10.53 -19.20
C PRO A 134 3.43 -10.57 -19.67
N VAL A 135 3.93 -9.43 -20.14
CA VAL A 135 5.34 -9.27 -20.50
C VAL A 135 6.07 -8.93 -19.21
N PHE A 136 6.98 -9.81 -18.80
CA PHE A 136 7.84 -9.54 -17.66
C PHE A 136 8.95 -8.58 -18.11
N PRO A 137 9.16 -7.45 -17.43
CA PRO A 137 10.36 -6.66 -17.63
C PRO A 137 11.56 -7.53 -17.27
N GLU A 138 12.65 -7.38 -18.01
CA GLU A 138 13.92 -7.94 -17.58
C GLU A 138 14.24 -7.37 -16.20
N ILE A 139 14.64 -8.23 -15.26
CA ILE A 139 14.93 -7.79 -13.90
C ILE A 139 16.23 -7.00 -13.94
N GLU A 140 16.11 -5.69 -14.14
CA GLU A 140 17.25 -4.78 -14.10
C GLU A 140 17.69 -4.57 -12.65
N LEU A 141 18.99 -4.78 -12.42
CA LEU A 141 19.63 -4.38 -11.16
C LEU A 141 19.80 -2.85 -11.19
N VAL A 142 19.09 -2.15 -10.32
CA VAL A 142 19.29 -0.72 -10.13
C VAL A 142 20.58 -0.51 -9.36
N ALA A 143 21.40 0.47 -9.73
CA ALA A 143 22.58 0.81 -8.95
C ALA A 143 22.20 0.99 -7.47
N PRO A 144 22.95 0.42 -6.51
CA PRO A 144 22.65 0.62 -5.11
C PRO A 144 22.57 2.12 -4.83
N PRO A 145 21.57 2.61 -4.07
CA PRO A 145 21.70 3.95 -3.52
C PRO A 145 23.04 4.01 -2.80
N SER A 146 23.86 5.01 -3.13
CA SER A 146 25.11 5.32 -2.42
C SER A 146 24.88 5.05 -0.95
N GLN A 147 25.57 4.04 -0.42
CA GLN A 147 25.32 3.46 0.89
C GLN A 147 24.79 4.54 1.83
N ALA A 148 23.50 4.45 2.17
CA ALA A 148 23.03 5.17 3.34
C ALA A 148 23.99 4.72 4.42
N THR A 149 24.84 5.64 4.89
CA THR A 149 25.73 5.40 6.02
C THR A 149 24.89 4.65 7.03
N GLN A 150 25.25 3.40 7.31
CA GLN A 150 24.68 2.69 8.45
C GLN A 150 25.13 3.51 9.66
N THR A 151 24.39 4.57 9.97
CA THR A 151 24.41 5.16 11.29
C THR A 151 23.85 4.03 12.13
N ALA A 152 24.75 3.27 12.75
CA ALA A 152 24.38 2.27 13.73
C ALA A 152 23.31 2.90 14.61
N LEU A 153 22.13 2.28 14.66
CA LEU A 153 21.15 2.67 15.68
C LEU A 153 21.91 2.70 16.99
N PRO A 154 21.88 3.81 17.76
CA PRO A 154 22.61 3.88 19.00
C PRO A 154 22.22 2.65 19.81
N ARG A 155 23.22 1.84 20.15
CA ARG A 155 23.05 0.74 21.07
C ARG A 155 22.50 1.37 22.34
N VAL A 156 21.20 1.18 22.59
CA VAL A 156 20.63 1.50 23.89
C VAL A 156 21.32 0.54 24.84
N GLU A 157 22.34 1.03 25.53
CA GLU A 157 22.83 0.37 26.73
C GLU A 157 21.61 0.21 27.63
N THR A 158 21.26 -1.04 27.91
CA THR A 158 20.29 -1.35 28.96
C THR A 158 20.97 -0.99 30.27
N GLU A 159 20.94 0.29 30.64
CA GLU A 159 21.10 0.67 32.03
C GLU A 159 19.90 0.08 32.77
N ASP A 160 20.20 -0.65 33.84
CA ASP A 160 19.23 -1.29 34.73
C ASP A 160 18.14 -0.30 35.14
N LEU A 161 16.95 -0.43 34.54
CA LEU A 161 15.77 0.34 34.89
C LEU A 161 15.09 -0.31 36.10
N THR A 162 15.72 -0.18 37.26
CA THR A 162 14.99 -0.16 38.52
C THR A 162 14.93 1.27 39.01
N PHE A 163 13.91 2.01 38.58
CA PHE A 163 13.54 3.28 39.19
C PHE A 163 12.05 3.29 39.48
N GLU A 164 11.71 3.25 40.76
CA GLU A 164 10.38 3.59 41.26
C GLU A 164 10.16 5.09 41.03
N TYR A 165 9.36 5.44 40.03
CA TYR A 165 8.84 6.79 39.85
C TYR A 165 7.41 6.88 40.35
N THR A 166 7.11 7.91 41.14
CA THR A 166 5.72 8.21 41.52
C THR A 166 4.99 8.87 40.36
N ALA A 167 3.69 8.58 40.20
CA ALA A 167 2.84 9.04 39.09
C ALA A 167 2.98 10.54 38.71
N PRO A 168 3.17 11.50 39.65
CA PRO A 168 3.33 12.91 39.30
C PRO A 168 4.59 13.20 38.45
N GLN A 169 5.67 12.45 38.65
CA GLN A 169 6.95 12.66 37.96
C GLN A 169 6.90 12.14 36.51
N LEU A 170 6.12 11.07 36.27
CA LEU A 170 5.92 10.51 34.94
C LEU A 170 5.13 11.46 34.04
N ILE A 171 4.08 12.09 34.58
CA ILE A 171 3.20 13.01 33.85
C ILE A 171 3.97 14.27 33.44
N GLY A 172 4.82 14.81 34.32
CA GLY A 172 5.66 15.97 34.01
C GLY A 172 6.64 15.71 32.86
N ARG A 173 7.25 14.52 32.82
CA ARG A 173 8.16 14.13 31.71
C ARG A 173 7.41 13.92 30.39
N LEU A 174 6.25 13.26 30.42
CA LEU A 174 5.42 13.09 29.23
C LEU A 174 4.98 14.44 28.66
N PHE A 175 4.57 15.37 29.52
CA PHE A 175 4.20 16.72 29.09
C PHE A 175 5.37 17.47 28.45
N GLN A 176 6.57 17.41 29.02
CA GLN A 176 7.75 18.06 28.43
C GLN A 176 8.19 17.43 27.10
N ILE A 177 8.10 16.11 26.96
CA ILE A 177 8.35 15.43 25.69
C ILE A 177 7.33 15.90 24.64
N PHE A 178 6.05 15.97 25.03
CA PHE A 178 4.98 16.41 24.14
C PHE A 178 5.15 17.88 23.70
N THR A 179 5.47 18.80 24.62
CA THR A 179 5.67 20.21 24.27
C THR A 179 6.91 20.43 23.41
N THR A 180 7.97 19.64 23.61
CA THR A 180 9.20 19.70 22.81
C THR A 180 8.97 19.16 21.39
N LEU A 181 8.21 18.07 21.24
CA LEU A 181 7.89 17.47 19.94
C LEU A 181 6.93 18.32 19.09
N PHE A 182 6.00 19.02 19.74
CA PHE A 182 4.96 19.78 19.05
C PHE A 182 5.17 21.30 19.09
N GLY A 183 6.30 21.78 19.62
CA GLY A 183 6.68 23.20 19.60
C GLY A 183 5.73 24.14 20.34
N ILE A 184 4.93 23.61 21.28
CA ILE A 184 3.94 24.40 22.02
C ILE A 184 4.67 25.11 23.17
N LYS A 185 4.84 26.44 23.07
CA LYS A 185 5.29 27.26 24.20
C LYS A 185 4.18 27.30 25.26
N GLY A 186 4.51 26.91 26.49
CA GLY A 186 3.57 26.94 27.61
C GLY A 186 3.01 28.34 27.83
N ILE A 187 1.72 28.40 28.16
CA ILE A 187 1.03 29.59 28.66
C ILE A 187 1.39 29.68 30.15
N GLU A 188 1.95 30.80 30.59
CA GLU A 188 2.17 31.11 32.03
C GLU A 188 0.85 31.27 32.79
#